data_AF-A0A8T2IAV1-F1
#
_entry.id   AF-A0A8T2IAV1-F1
#
_cell.length_a   1.000
_cell.length_b   1.000
_cell.length_c   1.000
_cell.angle_alpha   90.00
_cell.angle_beta   90.00
_cell.angle_gamma   90.00
#
_symmetry.space_group_name_H-M   'P 1'
#
loop_
_entity.id
_entity.type
_entity.pdbx_description
1 polymer ?
#
loop_
_entity_poly.entity_id
_entity_poly.type
_entity_poly.pdbx_seq_one_letter_code
_entity_poly.pdbx_strand_id
1 'polypeptide(L)'
;MLVCTLDGELYPPLEEPTGTGDPKANKKKDRDRERRFIWNHGITPPLKNVRKRRFRKTAKKKYIESPDVEKEVKRLLSTDAEAVSVRWEIIAEDESKENENLAGLDGSPGMSGLKQGHGSS
;
A
#
# COMPACT_ATOMS: atom_id res chain seq x y z
N MET A 1 -3.77 -26.82 12.92
CA MET A 1 -3.08 -27.89 13.67
C MET A 1 -3.45 -27.70 15.12
N LEU A 2 -3.97 -28.74 15.75
CA LEU A 2 -4.19 -28.74 17.19
C LEU A 2 -2.90 -29.19 17.87
N VAL A 3 -2.40 -28.40 18.81
CA VAL A 3 -1.20 -28.72 19.60
C VAL A 3 -1.64 -28.77 21.06
N CYS A 4 -1.56 -29.95 21.65
CA CYS A 4 -1.89 -30.15 23.06
C CYS A 4 -0.62 -29.98 23.89
N THR A 5 -0.66 -29.12 24.90
CA THR A 5 0.44 -28.93 25.87
C THR A 5 0.00 -29.44 27.24
N LEU A 6 0.92 -30.06 27.99
CA LEU A 6 0.62 -30.63 29.31
C LEU A 6 0.41 -29.55 30.38
N ASP A 7 0.98 -28.38 30.14
CA ASP A 7 1.03 -27.20 31.00
C ASP A 7 0.08 -26.08 30.54
N GLY A 8 -0.75 -26.33 29.51
CA GLY A 8 -1.68 -25.33 29.00
C GLY A 8 -2.87 -25.08 29.94
N GLU A 9 -3.28 -23.82 30.07
CA GLU A 9 -4.55 -23.48 30.70
C GLU A 9 -5.71 -24.13 29.92
N LEU A 10 -6.50 -24.97 30.60
CA LEU A 10 -7.64 -25.67 29.99
C LEU A 10 -8.76 -24.70 29.53
N TYR A 11 -8.84 -23.55 30.19
CA TYR A 11 -9.79 -22.49 29.89
C TYR A 11 -9.06 -21.15 29.93
N PRO A 12 -8.45 -20.74 28.81
CA PRO A 12 -7.90 -19.39 28.68
C PRO A 12 -9.02 -18.39 28.97
N PRO A 13 -8.74 -17.26 29.66
CA PRO A 13 -9.76 -16.26 29.96
C PRO A 13 -10.54 -15.86 28.70
N LEU A 14 -11.88 -15.92 28.78
CA LEU A 14 -12.76 -15.29 27.82
C LEU A 14 -12.54 -13.79 27.93
N GLU A 15 -11.73 -13.24 27.06
CA GLU A 15 -11.61 -11.79 27.00
C GLU A 15 -12.87 -11.23 26.36
N GLU A 16 -13.70 -10.66 27.23
CA GLU A 16 -14.84 -9.85 26.85
C GLU A 16 -14.39 -8.74 25.88
N PRO A 17 -15.16 -8.45 24.83
CA PRO A 17 -14.95 -7.27 24.01
C PRO A 17 -15.18 -6.05 24.90
N THR A 18 -14.11 -5.50 25.48
CA THR A 18 -14.16 -4.23 26.22
C THR A 18 -14.56 -3.14 25.23
N GLY A 19 -15.86 -2.86 25.17
CA GLY A 19 -16.51 -1.97 24.20
C GLY A 19 -16.24 -0.48 24.40
N THR A 20 -15.10 -0.09 24.97
CA THR A 20 -14.79 1.31 25.33
C THR A 20 -13.50 1.85 24.70
N GLY A 21 -12.91 1.18 23.71
CA GLY A 21 -11.68 1.61 23.06
C GLY A 21 -11.85 1.96 21.59
N ASP A 22 -11.19 3.05 21.16
CA ASP A 22 -10.99 3.47 19.77
C ASP A 22 -10.94 2.29 18.77
N PRO A 23 -11.68 2.33 17.64
CA PRO A 23 -11.75 1.20 16.69
C PRO A 23 -10.37 0.79 16.14
N LYS A 24 -9.40 1.71 16.10
CA LYS A 24 -8.00 1.42 15.72
C LYS A 24 -7.25 0.59 16.77
N ALA A 25 -7.54 0.79 18.06
CA ALA A 25 -6.92 0.04 19.14
C ALA A 25 -7.45 -1.40 19.17
N ASN A 26 -8.75 -1.58 18.95
CA ASN A 26 -9.38 -2.90 18.92
C ASN A 26 -8.84 -3.76 17.75
N LYS A 27 -8.72 -3.17 16.55
CA LYS A 27 -8.13 -3.83 15.37
C LYS A 27 -6.66 -4.24 15.59
N LYS A 28 -5.88 -3.47 16.36
CA LYS A 28 -4.50 -3.81 16.69
C LYS A 28 -4.44 -4.99 17.68
N LYS A 29 -5.29 -4.98 18.71
CA LYS A 29 -5.40 -6.05 19.70
C LYS A 29 -5.79 -7.38 19.04
N ASP A 30 -6.76 -7.37 18.14
CA ASP A 30 -7.18 -8.56 17.39
C ASP A 30 -6.08 -9.12 16.50
N ARG A 31 -5.39 -8.26 15.75
CA ARG A 31 -4.26 -8.67 14.92
C ARG A 31 -3.14 -9.29 15.75
N ASP A 32 -2.84 -8.73 16.92
CA ASP A 32 -1.80 -9.25 17.80
C ASP A 32 -2.20 -10.57 18.46
N ARG A 33 -3.50 -10.77 18.74
CA ARG A 33 -4.05 -12.07 19.16
C ARG A 33 -3.91 -13.12 18.04
N GLU A 34 -4.32 -12.79 16.82
CA GLU A 34 -4.27 -13.71 15.68
C GLU A 34 -2.83 -14.18 15.41
N ARG A 35 -1.85 -13.28 15.57
CA ARG A 35 -0.42 -13.60 15.40
C ARG A 35 0.08 -14.71 16.32
N ARG A 36 -0.47 -14.87 17.52
CA ARG A 36 -0.06 -15.92 18.47
C ARG A 36 -0.39 -17.33 17.97
N PHE A 37 -1.39 -17.45 17.10
CA PHE A 37 -1.81 -18.72 16.52
C PHE A 37 -1.15 -19.03 15.17
N ILE A 38 -0.24 -18.17 14.70
CA ILE A 38 0.50 -18.39 13.45
C ILE A 38 1.70 -19.30 13.70
N TRP A 39 1.60 -20.56 13.25
CA TRP A 39 2.72 -21.50 13.30
C TRP A 39 3.81 -21.18 12.27
N ASN A 40 5.06 -21.01 12.72
CA ASN A 40 6.18 -20.55 11.88
C ASN A 40 6.90 -21.65 11.07
N HIS A 41 6.66 -22.91 11.40
CA HIS A 41 7.40 -24.06 10.85
C HIS A 41 6.49 -24.93 9.97
N GLY A 42 7.09 -25.74 9.08
CA GLY A 42 6.39 -26.88 8.48
C GLY A 42 6.51 -28.13 9.35
N ILE A 43 5.77 -29.17 8.99
CA ILE A 43 5.76 -30.46 9.70
C ILE A 43 7.11 -31.19 9.54
N THR A 44 7.72 -31.07 8.37
CA THR A 44 8.95 -31.78 8.03
C THR A 44 10.21 -30.98 8.40
N PRO A 45 11.32 -31.64 8.78
CA PRO A 45 12.55 -30.96 9.19
C PRO A 45 13.08 -29.90 8.19
N PRO A 46 13.08 -30.15 6.86
CA PRO A 46 13.55 -29.17 5.87
C PRO A 46 12.73 -27.86 5.82
N LEU A 47 11.55 -27.84 6.45
CA LEU A 47 10.60 -26.72 6.50
C LEU A 47 10.63 -25.95 7.83
N LYS A 48 11.67 -26.10 8.65
CA LYS A 48 11.90 -25.17 9.78
C LYS A 48 12.00 -23.74 9.25
N ASN A 49 11.23 -22.84 9.88
CA ASN A 49 11.12 -21.41 9.55
C ASN A 49 10.68 -21.11 8.10
N VAL A 50 9.87 -21.99 7.49
CA VAL A 50 9.44 -21.89 6.09
C VAL A 50 8.84 -20.51 5.74
N ARG A 51 8.03 -19.92 6.63
CA ARG A 51 7.38 -18.61 6.40
C ARG A 51 8.37 -17.46 6.22
N LYS A 52 9.53 -17.50 6.89
CA LYS A 52 10.55 -16.45 6.81
C LYS A 52 11.62 -16.75 5.76
N ARG A 53 11.96 -18.03 5.55
CA ARG A 53 13.12 -18.45 4.75
C ARG A 53 12.77 -18.91 3.33
N ARG A 54 11.67 -19.63 3.14
CA ARG A 54 11.34 -20.29 1.86
C ARG A 54 10.15 -19.64 1.15
N PHE A 55 9.18 -19.08 1.89
CA PHE A 55 8.05 -18.40 1.27
C PHE A 55 8.48 -17.03 0.73
N ARG A 56 8.19 -16.79 -0.55
CA ARG A 56 8.31 -15.48 -1.16
C ARG A 56 7.28 -14.53 -0.53
N LYS A 57 7.74 -13.37 -0.05
CA LYS A 57 6.85 -12.36 0.53
C LYS A 57 6.01 -11.70 -0.57
N THR A 58 4.71 -11.61 -0.36
CA THR A 58 3.84 -10.80 -1.22
C THR A 58 4.14 -9.33 -0.98
N ALA A 59 4.50 -8.60 -2.03
CA ALA A 59 4.57 -7.15 -1.98
C ALA A 59 3.15 -6.62 -1.75
N LYS A 60 2.95 -5.90 -0.64
CA LYS A 60 1.71 -5.16 -0.46
C LYS A 60 1.69 -4.05 -1.50
N LYS A 61 0.61 -3.94 -2.27
CA LYS A 61 0.34 -2.76 -3.09
C LYS A 61 0.26 -1.59 -2.12
N LYS A 62 1.33 -0.80 -2.01
CA LYS A 62 1.52 0.10 -0.87
C LYS A 62 0.45 1.18 -0.80
N TYR A 63 -0.09 1.62 -1.94
CA TYR A 63 -1.02 2.72 -2.00
C TYR A 63 -1.77 2.64 -3.34
N ILE A 64 -3.08 2.42 -3.28
CA ILE A 64 -3.97 3.07 -4.26
C ILE A 64 -4.68 4.19 -3.54
N GLU A 65 -5.06 3.92 -2.29
CA GLU A 65 -5.70 4.88 -1.41
C GLU A 65 -4.70 5.36 -0.36
N SER A 66 -4.14 6.55 -0.61
CA SER A 66 -3.42 7.28 0.41
C SER A 66 -4.43 8.15 1.13
N PRO A 67 -4.82 7.82 2.39
CA PRO A 67 -5.90 8.53 3.07
C PRO A 67 -5.59 10.02 3.22
N ASP A 68 -4.32 10.39 3.28
CA ASP A 68 -3.89 11.80 3.31
C ASP A 68 -4.04 12.47 1.94
N VAL A 69 -3.71 11.77 0.84
CA VAL A 69 -3.93 12.27 -0.53
C VAL A 69 -5.41 12.38 -0.84
N GLU A 70 -6.23 11.39 -0.48
CA GLU A 70 -7.68 11.46 -0.64
C GLU A 70 -8.30 12.60 0.15
N LYS A 71 -7.86 12.79 1.40
CA LYS A 71 -8.31 13.89 2.23
C LYS A 71 -7.98 15.23 1.58
N GLU A 72 -6.77 15.37 1.04
CA GLU A 72 -6.32 16.61 0.41
C GLU A 72 -6.99 16.86 -0.94
N VAL A 73 -7.10 15.85 -1.80
CA VAL A 73 -7.86 15.94 -3.07
C VAL A 73 -9.31 16.31 -2.79
N LYS A 74 -9.93 15.69 -1.79
CA LYS A 74 -11.30 16.03 -1.39
C LYS A 74 -11.40 17.48 -0.91
N ARG A 75 -10.44 17.95 -0.11
CA ARG A 75 -10.38 19.33 0.35
C ARG A 75 -10.28 20.31 -0.82
N LEU A 76 -9.37 20.06 -1.77
CA LEU A 76 -9.19 20.89 -2.97
C LEU A 76 -10.48 20.95 -3.80
N LEU A 77 -11.08 19.80 -4.12
CA LEU A 77 -12.30 19.75 -4.91
C LEU A 77 -13.51 20.40 -4.22
N SER A 78 -13.60 20.30 -2.89
CA SER A 78 -14.64 21.01 -2.12
C SER A 78 -14.47 22.52 -2.19
N THR A 79 -13.24 23.03 -2.06
CA THR A 79 -12.95 24.45 -2.19
C THR A 79 -13.23 24.96 -3.61
N ASP A 80 -12.88 24.19 -4.64
CA ASP A 80 -13.14 24.53 -6.03
C ASP A 80 -14.65 24.59 -6.36
N ALA A 81 -15.45 23.72 -5.75
CA ALA A 81 -16.89 23.71 -5.92
C ALA A 81 -17.59 24.95 -5.30
N GLU A 82 -16.97 25.56 -4.29
CA GLU A 82 -17.46 26.80 -3.65
C GLU A 82 -16.98 28.06 -4.40
N ALA A 83 -16.00 27.93 -5.30
CA ALA A 83 -15.41 29.06 -6.01
C ALA A 83 -16.28 29.52 -7.20
N VAL A 84 -16.20 30.82 -7.51
CA VAL A 84 -16.90 31.42 -8.65
C VAL A 84 -16.27 31.02 -9.99
N SER A 85 -14.95 30.81 -10.01
CA SER A 85 -14.21 30.36 -11.20
C SER A 85 -12.96 29.59 -10.80
N VAL A 86 -12.64 28.52 -11.53
CA VAL A 86 -11.49 27.64 -11.26
C VAL A 86 -10.61 27.52 -12.51
N ARG A 87 -9.29 27.67 -12.36
CA ARG A 87 -8.27 27.48 -13.40
C ARG A 87 -7.09 26.73 -12.79
N TRP A 88 -6.59 25.70 -13.46
CA TRP A 88 -5.39 24.96 -13.08
C TRP A 88 -4.43 24.86 -14.27
N GLU A 89 -3.13 24.83 -13.98
CA GLU A 89 -2.06 24.66 -14.97
C GLU A 89 -0.97 23.76 -14.38
N ILE A 90 -0.37 22.91 -15.22
CA ILE A 90 0.79 22.10 -14.83
C ILE A 90 2.05 22.89 -15.18
N ILE A 91 2.82 23.22 -14.16
CA ILE A 91 4.12 23.89 -14.29
C ILE A 91 5.20 22.82 -14.11
N ALA A 92 6.01 22.59 -15.13
CA ALA A 92 7.20 21.76 -15.00
C ALA A 92 8.25 22.50 -14.14
N GLU A 93 8.91 21.79 -13.22
CA GLU A 93 9.86 22.38 -12.27
C GLU A 93 11.01 23.12 -12.98
N ASP A 94 11.34 22.70 -14.21
CA ASP A 94 12.45 23.20 -15.02
C ASP A 94 12.18 24.57 -15.69
N GLU A 95 10.92 25.01 -15.86
CA GLU A 95 10.58 26.22 -16.63
C GLU A 95 10.50 27.50 -15.77
N SER A 96 10.58 27.36 -14.45
CA SER A 96 10.44 28.48 -13.50
C SER A 96 11.62 29.46 -13.47
N LYS A 97 12.62 29.29 -14.35
CA LYS A 97 13.78 30.19 -14.50
C LYS A 97 13.82 30.97 -15.81
N GLU A 98 12.93 30.70 -16.77
CA GLU A 98 13.01 31.28 -18.12
C GLU A 98 11.67 31.83 -18.61
N ASN A 99 11.04 32.72 -17.85
CA ASN A 99 9.90 33.49 -18.33
C ASN A 99 10.26 34.95 -18.58
N GLU A 100 11.30 35.15 -19.38
CA GLU A 100 11.63 36.37 -20.12
C GLU A 100 12.30 35.95 -21.45
N ASN A 101 11.66 35.13 -22.30
CA ASN A 101 11.79 35.17 -23.77
C ASN A 101 11.17 33.97 -24.49
N LEU A 102 10.72 34.25 -25.71
CA LEU A 102 10.56 33.36 -26.87
C LEU A 102 9.25 32.57 -27.01
N ALA A 103 8.29 33.33 -27.54
CA ALA A 103 7.41 32.94 -28.62
C ALA A 103 7.93 31.81 -29.54
N GLY A 104 7.09 30.80 -29.70
CA GLY A 104 6.87 30.07 -30.94
C GLY A 104 7.92 29.02 -31.32
N LEU A 105 7.51 27.75 -31.27
CA LEU A 105 7.89 26.75 -32.28
C LEU A 105 6.91 25.56 -32.23
N ASP A 106 6.13 25.50 -33.31
CA ASP A 106 5.40 24.35 -33.83
C ASP A 106 6.36 23.19 -34.13
N GLY A 107 5.96 21.96 -33.79
CA GLY A 107 6.65 20.74 -34.22
C GLY A 107 5.97 19.47 -33.72
N SER A 108 5.03 18.94 -34.51
CA SER A 108 4.31 17.67 -34.30
C SER A 108 5.19 16.42 -34.14
N PRO A 109 4.71 15.33 -33.47
CA PRO A 109 5.50 14.14 -33.18
C PRO A 109 5.47 13.11 -34.33
N GLY A 110 6.66 12.75 -34.84
CA GLY A 110 6.85 11.72 -35.86
C GLY A 110 7.07 10.32 -35.24
N MET A 111 6.23 9.35 -35.64
CA MET A 111 6.30 7.94 -35.30
C MET A 111 7.38 7.18 -36.10
N SER A 112 8.11 6.25 -35.47
CA SER A 112 8.65 4.99 -36.04
C SER A 112 9.29 4.21 -34.88
N GLY A 113 9.09 2.92 -34.61
CA GLY A 113 8.88 1.75 -35.48
C GLY A 113 10.17 0.91 -35.49
N LEU A 114 10.05 -0.42 -35.27
CA LEU A 114 11.08 -1.50 -35.39
C LEU A 114 11.99 -1.72 -34.15
N LYS A 115 12.28 -2.93 -33.62
CA LYS A 115 12.24 -4.33 -34.10
C LYS A 115 11.95 -5.32 -32.96
N GLN A 116 11.24 -6.40 -33.29
CA GLN A 116 11.25 -7.67 -32.55
C GLN A 116 12.57 -8.41 -32.79
N GLY A 117 13.15 -9.00 -31.75
CA GLY A 117 14.29 -9.91 -31.82
C GLY A 117 13.95 -11.22 -31.14
N HIS A 118 13.69 -12.26 -31.96
CA HIS A 118 13.71 -13.66 -31.53
C HIS A 118 15.16 -14.08 -31.28
N GLY A 119 15.38 -14.94 -30.27
CA GLY A 119 16.65 -15.62 -30.05
C GLY A 119 16.48 -16.73 -29.02
N SER A 120 16.14 -17.93 -29.50
CA SER A 120 16.21 -19.17 -28.75
C SER A 120 17.55 -19.84 -29.03
N SER A 121 18.26 -20.26 -27.97
CA SER A 121 18.97 -21.54 -27.89
C SER A 121 19.15 -21.94 -26.44
#